data_AF-A0A368GL74-F1
#
_entry.id   AF-A0A368GL74-F1
#
_cell.length_a   1.000
_cell.length_b   1.000
_cell.length_c   1.000
_cell.angle_alpha   90.00
_cell.angle_beta   90.00
_cell.angle_gamma   90.00
#
_symmetry.space_group_name_H-M   'P 1'
#
loop_
_entity.id
_entity.type
_entity.pdbx_description
1 polymer ?
#
loop_
_entity_poly.entity_id
_entity_poly.type
_entity_poly.pdbx_seq_one_letter_code
_entity_poly.pdbx_strand_id
1 'polypeptide(L)'
;MICAFPTETEEDFEESMQLVRDYKFPSLFINQFYPRSGTPAARMKKIDTVEARRRTAAMSALFREYSRYTPERVGEEHDVLVCEMASGGSLEELKRQRRSMETILATFRHRSSENLARKL
;
A
#
# COMPACT_ATOMS: atom_id res chain seq x y z
N MET A 1 -7.00 5.39 5.16
CA MET A 1 -7.82 5.10 6.35
C MET A 1 -7.08 5.47 7.63
N ILE A 2 -7.71 6.33 8.45
CA ILE A 2 -7.29 6.59 9.83
C ILE A 2 -8.26 5.81 10.71
N CYS A 3 -7.77 4.82 11.45
CA CYS A 3 -8.58 4.05 12.39
C CYS A 3 -8.52 4.69 13.79
N ALA A 4 -9.57 4.48 14.59
CA ALA A 4 -9.65 4.93 15.97
C ALA A 4 -9.61 6.45 16.13
N PHE A 5 -10.25 7.17 15.20
CA PHE A 5 -10.45 8.60 15.35
C PHE A 5 -11.27 8.88 16.62
N PRO A 6 -11.04 9.97 17.37
CA PRO A 6 -11.65 10.18 18.69
C PRO A 6 -13.18 10.07 18.79
N THR A 7 -13.89 10.30 17.68
CA THR A 7 -15.35 10.22 17.60
C THR A 7 -15.85 8.96 16.86
N GLU A 8 -14.97 8.06 16.47
CA GLU A 8 -15.31 6.85 15.69
C GLU A 8 -16.09 5.85 16.56
N THR A 9 -17.35 5.63 16.22
CA THR A 9 -18.20 4.61 16.85
C THR A 9 -17.84 3.20 16.33
N GLU A 10 -18.50 2.15 16.85
CA GLU A 10 -18.32 0.81 16.27
C GLU A 10 -19.01 0.71 14.91
N GLU A 11 -20.16 1.37 14.77
CA GLU A 11 -20.91 1.48 13.52
C GLU A 11 -20.08 2.17 12.43
N ASP A 12 -19.44 3.31 12.74
CA ASP A 12 -18.55 4.02 11.79
C ASP A 12 -17.38 3.13 11.33
N PHE A 13 -16.84 2.33 12.25
CA PHE A 13 -15.75 1.41 11.95
C PHE A 13 -16.22 0.29 11.01
N GLU A 14 -17.40 -0.31 11.27
CA GLU A 14 -17.93 -1.36 10.42
C GLU A 14 -18.36 -0.84 9.03
N GLU A 15 -18.91 0.37 8.94
CA GLU A 15 -19.17 1.04 7.65
C GLU A 15 -17.87 1.23 6.85
N SER A 16 -16.79 1.64 7.51
CA SER A 16 -15.48 1.76 6.89
C SER A 16 -14.93 0.41 6.41
N MET A 17 -15.13 -0.65 7.19
CA MET A 17 -14.76 -2.02 6.80
C MET A 17 -15.57 -2.47 5.58
N GLN A 18 -16.87 -2.18 5.55
CA GLN A 18 -17.74 -2.51 4.44
C GLN A 18 -17.32 -1.81 3.15
N LEU A 19 -16.99 -0.51 3.24
CA LEU A 19 -16.47 0.25 2.11
C LEU A 19 -15.18 -0.36 1.53
N VAL A 20 -14.28 -0.89 2.38
CA VAL A 20 -13.08 -1.58 1.90
C VAL A 20 -13.40 -2.93 1.25
N ARG A 21 -14.37 -3.68 1.78
CA ARG A 21 -14.84 -4.94 1.17
C ARG A 21 -15.44 -4.74 -0.21
N ASP A 22 -16.25 -3.70 -0.37
CA ASP A 22 -17.00 -3.44 -1.61
C ASP A 22 -16.08 -2.95 -2.73
N TYR A 23 -15.22 -1.98 -2.43
CA TYR A 23 -14.41 -1.32 -3.46
C TYR A 23 -13.06 -2.00 -3.73
N LYS A 24 -12.57 -2.84 -2.80
CA LYS A 24 -11.30 -3.58 -2.94
C LYS A 24 -10.15 -2.72 -3.47
N PHE A 25 -9.87 -1.62 -2.78
CA PHE A 25 -8.86 -0.64 -3.20
C PHE A 25 -7.53 -1.31 -3.54
N PRO A 26 -6.87 -0.96 -4.68
CA PRO A 26 -5.59 -1.53 -5.07
C PRO A 26 -4.45 -1.06 -4.14
N SER A 27 -4.59 0.10 -3.52
CA SER A 27 -3.66 0.64 -2.53
C SER A 27 -4.43 1.35 -1.42
N LEU A 28 -4.09 1.06 -0.17
CA LEU A 28 -4.74 1.66 1.00
C LEU A 28 -3.72 1.88 2.12
N PHE A 29 -3.57 3.13 2.54
CA PHE A 29 -2.78 3.48 3.73
C PHE A 29 -3.64 3.34 4.98
N ILE A 30 -3.24 2.48 5.91
CA ILE A 30 -3.98 2.21 7.15
C ILE A 30 -3.11 2.65 8.32
N ASN A 31 -3.56 3.66 9.06
CA ASN A 31 -2.84 4.20 10.21
C ASN A 31 -3.77 4.35 11.40
N GLN A 32 -3.24 4.12 12.60
CA GLN A 32 -3.93 4.49 13.83
C GLN A 32 -3.91 6.02 14.01
N PHE A 33 -5.01 6.60 14.52
CA PHE A 33 -5.05 8.01 14.89
C PHE A 33 -3.93 8.37 15.87
N TYR A 34 -3.20 9.43 15.54
CA TYR A 34 -2.20 10.05 16.41
C TYR A 34 -2.51 11.54 16.53
N PRO A 35 -2.75 12.08 17.74
CA PRO A 35 -3.10 13.47 17.93
C PRO A 35 -1.92 14.37 17.52
N ARG A 36 -2.21 15.38 16.70
CA ARG A 36 -1.23 16.41 16.33
C ARG A 36 -1.51 17.69 17.10
N SER A 37 -0.49 18.27 17.73
CA SER A 37 -0.61 19.51 18.49
C SER A 37 -1.25 20.62 17.64
N GLY A 38 -2.08 21.45 18.26
CA GLY A 38 -2.82 22.53 17.59
C GLY A 38 -4.11 22.11 16.89
N THR A 39 -4.37 20.82 16.68
CA THR A 39 -5.63 20.35 16.07
C THR A 39 -6.78 20.26 17.07
N PRO A 40 -8.05 20.44 16.66
CA PRO A 40 -9.20 20.17 17.51
C PRO A 40 -9.22 18.72 18.03
N ALA A 41 -8.86 17.76 17.18
CA ALA A 41 -8.84 16.34 17.50
C ALA A 41 -7.83 15.99 18.62
N ALA A 42 -6.78 16.78 18.82
CA ALA A 42 -5.83 16.57 19.91
C ALA A 42 -6.42 16.79 21.30
N ARG A 43 -7.53 17.55 21.41
CA ARG A 43 -8.24 17.81 22.68
C ARG A 43 -9.38 16.82 22.93
N MET A 44 -9.70 15.97 21.96
CA MET A 44 -10.80 15.00 22.09
C MET A 44 -10.37 13.79 22.92
N LYS A 45 -11.34 13.15 23.58
CA LYS A 45 -11.10 11.90 24.30
C LYS A 45 -10.75 10.81 23.30
N LYS A 46 -9.61 10.15 23.50
CA LYS A 46 -9.17 9.07 22.62
C LYS A 46 -9.98 7.80 22.88
N ILE A 47 -10.13 7.02 21.82
CA ILE A 47 -10.49 5.60 21.92
C ILE A 47 -9.37 4.87 22.67
N ASP A 48 -9.76 3.84 23.42
CA ASP A 48 -8.81 3.01 24.16
C ASP A 48 -7.71 2.43 23.24
N THR A 49 -6.51 2.27 23.80
CA THR A 49 -5.35 1.84 23.00
C THR A 49 -5.48 0.40 22.52
N VAL A 50 -6.11 -0.49 23.29
CA VAL A 50 -6.35 -1.87 22.89
C VAL A 50 -7.34 -1.89 21.73
N GLU A 51 -8.42 -1.11 21.85
CA GLU A 51 -9.43 -1.01 20.80
C GLU A 51 -8.88 -0.38 19.51
N ALA A 52 -8.07 0.68 19.63
CA ALA A 52 -7.43 1.31 18.49
C ALA A 52 -6.50 0.34 17.72
N ARG A 53 -5.77 -0.51 18.45
CA ARG A 53 -4.94 -1.57 17.87
C ARG A 53 -5.79 -2.64 17.21
N ARG A 54 -6.89 -3.08 17.84
CA ARG A 54 -7.83 -4.06 17.28
C ARG A 54 -8.36 -3.59 15.92
N ARG A 55 -8.89 -2.36 15.86
CA ARG A 55 -9.45 -1.77 14.62
C ARG A 55 -8.41 -1.68 13.50
N THR A 56 -7.23 -1.15 13.81
CA THR A 56 -6.13 -1.02 12.84
C THR A 56 -5.68 -2.39 12.31
N ALA A 57 -5.58 -3.39 13.20
CA ALA A 57 -5.20 -4.75 12.82
C ALA A 57 -6.26 -5.44 11.96
N ALA A 58 -7.54 -5.29 12.30
CA ALA A 58 -8.67 -5.84 11.54
C ALA A 58 -8.75 -5.24 10.13
N MET A 59 -8.67 -3.92 9.99
CA MET A 59 -8.63 -3.25 8.68
C MET A 59 -7.43 -3.70 7.84
N SER A 60 -6.27 -3.85 8.49
CA SER A 60 -5.06 -4.35 7.82
C SER A 60 -5.17 -5.81 7.41
N ALA A 61 -5.88 -6.64 8.18
CA ALA A 61 -6.16 -8.03 7.83
C ALA A 61 -7.10 -8.13 6.63
N LEU A 62 -8.19 -7.37 6.64
CA LEU A 62 -9.11 -7.27 5.51
C LEU A 62 -8.39 -6.85 4.22
N PHE A 63 -7.55 -5.82 4.29
CA PHE A 63 -6.79 -5.35 3.12
C PHE A 63 -5.83 -6.42 2.54
N ARG A 64 -5.34 -7.35 3.38
CA ARG A 64 -4.48 -8.46 2.93
C ARG A 64 -5.26 -9.65 2.37
N GLU A 65 -6.56 -9.73 2.63
CA GLU A 65 -7.39 -10.88 2.26
C GLU A 65 -7.68 -10.92 0.75
N TYR A 66 -7.89 -9.75 0.14
CA TYR A 66 -8.19 -9.68 -1.29
C TYR A 66 -6.95 -9.41 -2.14
N SER A 67 -6.91 -10.02 -3.33
CA SER A 67 -5.86 -9.74 -4.29
C SER A 67 -6.05 -8.33 -4.89
N ARG A 68 -4.97 -7.54 -4.86
CA ARG A 68 -4.91 -6.19 -5.44
C ARG A 68 -4.64 -6.22 -6.94
N TYR A 69 -4.25 -7.39 -7.44
CA TYR A 69 -3.94 -7.62 -8.84
C TYR A 69 -4.79 -8.74 -9.38
N THR A 70 -5.29 -8.49 -10.57
CA THR A 70 -6.09 -9.45 -11.29
C THR A 70 -5.13 -10.36 -12.08
N PRO A 71 -5.38 -11.68 -12.18
CA PRO A 71 -4.50 -12.61 -12.90
C PRO A 71 -4.24 -12.21 -14.37
N GLU A 72 -5.15 -11.43 -14.95
CA GLU A 72 -5.11 -10.95 -16.34
C GLU A 72 -3.92 -10.04 -16.62
N ARG A 73 -3.32 -9.44 -15.59
CA ARG A 73 -2.08 -8.64 -15.74
C ARG A 73 -0.89 -9.47 -16.24
N VAL A 74 -0.94 -10.79 -16.09
CA VAL A 74 0.13 -11.68 -16.57
C VAL A 74 0.08 -11.75 -18.10
N GLY A 75 1.14 -11.27 -18.75
CA GLY A 75 1.26 -11.27 -20.21
C GLY A 75 0.94 -9.92 -20.86
N GLU A 76 0.51 -8.92 -20.09
CA GLU A 76 0.35 -7.55 -20.58
C GLU A 76 1.70 -6.84 -20.74
N GLU A 77 1.82 -6.00 -21.77
CA GLU A 77 2.96 -5.09 -21.95
C GLU A 77 2.65 -3.75 -21.27
N HIS A 78 3.61 -3.25 -20.49
CA HIS A 78 3.49 -1.98 -19.77
C HIS A 78 4.73 -1.12 -19.97
N ASP A 79 4.53 0.20 -20.12
CA ASP A 79 5.61 1.17 -20.03
C ASP A 79 6.09 1.30 -18.58
N VAL A 80 7.42 1.33 -18.39
CA VAL A 80 8.03 1.38 -17.07
C VAL A 80 9.08 2.48 -16.98
N LEU A 81 9.13 3.14 -15.81
CA LEU A 81 10.21 4.05 -15.44
C LEU A 81 11.21 3.31 -14.55
N VAL A 82 12.48 3.32 -14.93
CA VAL A 82 13.56 2.74 -14.13
C VAL A 82 14.06 3.78 -13.13
N CYS A 83 13.74 3.59 -11.85
CA CYS A 83 14.14 4.51 -10.78
C CYS A 83 15.50 4.17 -10.16
N GLU A 84 15.81 2.88 -10.00
CA GLU A 84 17.04 2.38 -9.39
C GLU A 84 17.49 1.09 -10.08
N MET A 85 18.80 0.89 -10.20
CA MET A 85 19.39 -0.37 -10.64
C MET A 85 19.85 -1.18 -9.42
N ALA A 86 19.51 -2.46 -9.38
CA ALA A 86 20.00 -3.34 -8.32
C ALA A 86 21.52 -3.49 -8.40
N SER A 87 22.21 -3.36 -7.26
CA SER A 87 23.68 -3.40 -7.16
C SER A 87 24.29 -4.82 -7.17
N GLY A 88 23.57 -5.79 -7.73
CA GLY A 88 23.92 -7.21 -7.73
C GLY A 88 23.05 -8.03 -6.76
N GLY A 89 23.09 -9.36 -6.92
CA GLY A 89 22.24 -10.31 -6.20
C GLY A 89 21.28 -11.04 -7.13
N SER A 90 20.91 -12.26 -6.74
CA SER A 90 19.90 -13.05 -7.45
C SER A 90 18.51 -12.39 -7.34
N LEU A 91 17.64 -12.69 -8.30
CA LEU A 91 16.26 -12.19 -8.30
C LEU A 91 15.52 -12.51 -6.99
N GLU A 92 15.79 -13.68 -6.41
CA GLU A 92 15.19 -14.12 -5.13
C GLU A 92 15.68 -13.31 -3.92
N GLU A 93 16.95 -12.90 -3.91
CA GLU A 93 17.48 -12.02 -2.86
C GLU A 93 16.86 -10.62 -2.92
N LEU A 94 16.67 -10.08 -4.14
CA LEU A 94 16.06 -8.77 -4.35
C LEU A 94 14.58 -8.76 -3.93
N LYS A 95 13.83 -9.82 -4.24
CA LYS A 95 12.43 -10.00 -3.78
C LYS A 95 12.33 -10.01 -2.25
N ARG A 96 13.32 -10.58 -1.54
CA ARG A 96 13.30 -10.69 -0.08
C ARG A 96 13.59 -9.35 0.63
N GLN A 97 14.42 -8.50 0.03
CA GLN A 97 14.88 -7.24 0.64
C GLN A 97 13.84 -6.11 0.59
N ARG A 98 12.99 -6.06 -0.45
CA ARG A 98 12.02 -4.96 -0.66
C ARG A 98 10.59 -5.43 -0.35
N ARG A 99 10.18 -5.35 0.93
CA ARG A 99 8.81 -5.68 1.37
C ARG A 99 7.82 -4.50 1.38
N SER A 100 8.25 -3.30 1.01
CA SER A 100 7.40 -2.12 0.94
C SER A 100 7.72 -1.32 -0.32
N MET A 101 6.67 -0.93 -1.04
CA MET A 101 6.61 -0.52 -2.46
C MET A 101 6.65 -1.70 -3.44
N GLU A 102 5.62 -1.70 -4.29
CA GLU A 102 5.36 -2.64 -5.37
C GLU A 102 6.51 -2.56 -6.39
N THR A 103 7.60 -3.25 -6.09
CA THR A 103 8.81 -3.21 -6.91
C THR A 103 8.61 -4.13 -8.11
N ILE A 104 8.46 -3.55 -9.30
CA ILE A 104 8.50 -4.32 -10.55
C ILE A 104 9.96 -4.67 -10.82
N LEU A 105 10.31 -5.95 -10.62
CA LEU A 105 11.63 -6.47 -11.00
C LEU A 105 11.59 -6.83 -12.49
N ALA A 106 11.99 -5.89 -13.34
CA ALA A 106 12.13 -6.11 -14.76
C ALA A 106 13.54 -6.63 -15.09
N THR A 107 13.61 -7.75 -15.81
CA THR A 107 14.88 -8.26 -16.36
C THR A 107 15.10 -7.67 -17.74
N PHE A 108 16.07 -6.75 -17.84
CA PHE A 108 16.46 -6.19 -19.12
C PHE A 108 17.46 -7.11 -19.81
N ARG A 109 17.13 -7.59 -21.02
CA ARG A 109 18.16 -8.04 -21.96
C ARG A 109 18.79 -6.80 -22.56
N HIS A 110 20.08 -6.58 -22.30
CA HIS A 110 20.84 -5.47 -22.86
C HIS A 110 20.71 -5.47 -24.39
N ARG A 111 19.98 -4.50 -24.94
CA ARG A 111 20.08 -4.14 -26.36
C ARG A 111 21.10 -3.02 -26.49
N SER A 112 22.05 -3.21 -27.40
CA SER A 112 23.09 -2.23 -27.74
C SER A 112 22.49 -0.84 -28.02
N SER A 113 23.21 0.18 -27.58
CA SER A 113 22.83 1.59 -27.41
C SER A 113 22.66 2.42 -28.71
N GLU A 114 22.16 1.85 -29.80
CA GLU A 114 22.08 2.57 -31.09
C GLU A 114 20.71 3.20 -31.43
N ASN A 115 19.62 2.94 -30.70
CA ASN A 115 18.29 3.37 -31.14
C ASN A 115 17.59 4.46 -30.30
N LEU A 116 18.19 4.98 -29.23
CA LEU A 116 17.54 6.03 -28.42
C LEU A 116 17.69 7.44 -29.04
N ALA A 117 18.61 7.64 -29.99
CA ALA A 117 18.86 8.94 -30.60
C ALA A 117 17.99 9.28 -31.84
N ARG A 118 17.03 8.43 -32.23
CA ARG A 118 16.21 8.63 -33.44
C ARG A 118 14.74 9.03 -33.19
N LYS A 119 14.37 9.38 -31.96
CA LYS A 119 12.97 9.73 -31.63
C LYS A 119 12.80 10.96 -30.73
N LEU A 120 13.69 11.92 -30.85
CA LEU A 120 13.49 13.33 -30.48
C LEU A 120 13.75 14.18 -31.72
#